data_AF-A0A7V1Y3Q8-F1
#
_entry.id   AF-A0A7V1Y3Q8-F1
#
_cell.length_a   1.000
_cell.length_b   1.000
_cell.length_c   1.000
_cell.angle_alpha   90.00
_cell.angle_beta   90.00
_cell.angle_gamma   90.00
#
_symmetry.space_group_name_H-M   'P 1'
#
loop_
_entity.id
_entity.type
_entity.pdbx_description
1 polymer ?
#
loop_
_entity_poly.entity_id
_entity_poly.type
_entity_poly.pdbx_seq_one_letter_code
_entity_poly.pdbx_strand_id
1 'polypeptide(L)'
;MRIAILGNSGSGKSTLANWLAQAAGLAVLDLDSVAWEPDQPAVARASALAEADVSKFCNAHARWVLEGCYADLIEAAFQFQPLLIFLNPGLESCTGHCLNRPWEPHKYRSKEEQDANLRFLLSWVAEYYTRDGPMSLGAHQAAFERYLGRKVELRHVPQLNPPDAEVLAWLR
;
A
#
# COMPACT_ATOMS: atom_id res chain seq x y z
N MET A 1 14.02 9.38 7.00
CA MET A 1 13.13 9.22 5.83
C MET A 1 12.02 8.26 6.23
N ARG A 2 10.77 8.70 6.15
CA ARG A 2 9.58 7.95 6.53
C ARG A 2 8.58 8.13 5.40
N ILE A 3 8.08 7.04 4.83
CA ILE A 3 7.20 7.08 3.66
C ILE A 3 6.01 6.18 3.94
N ALA A 4 4.80 6.70 3.73
CA ALA A 4 3.57 5.92 3.78
C ALA A 4 2.97 5.91 2.37
N ILE A 5 2.67 4.73 1.82
CA ILE A 5 2.14 4.57 0.47
C ILE A 5 0.73 3.99 0.55
N LEU A 6 -0.23 4.76 0.08
CA LEU A 6 -1.66 4.42 0.05
C LEU A 6 -2.13 4.24 -1.39
N GLY A 7 -3.11 3.37 -1.62
CA GLY A 7 -3.72 3.19 -2.94
C GLY A 7 -4.39 1.84 -3.14
N ASN A 8 -5.13 1.72 -4.25
CA ASN A 8 -5.88 0.51 -4.61
C ASN A 8 -4.98 -0.74 -4.75
N SER A 9 -5.57 -1.93 -4.67
CA SER A 9 -4.90 -3.14 -5.12
C SER A 9 -4.50 -3.02 -6.60
N GLY A 10 -3.34 -3.55 -6.96
CA GLY A 10 -2.78 -3.40 -8.30
C GLY A 10 -2.19 -2.02 -8.63
N SER A 11 -2.22 -1.03 -7.73
CA SER A 11 -1.69 0.31 -8.07
C SER A 11 -0.16 0.40 -8.17
N GLY A 12 0.57 -0.62 -7.69
CA GLY A 12 2.04 -0.66 -7.72
C GLY A 12 2.74 -0.30 -6.40
N LYS A 13 2.00 -0.20 -5.29
CA LYS A 13 2.51 0.21 -3.98
C LYS A 13 3.70 -0.64 -3.50
N SER A 14 3.54 -1.96 -3.45
CA SER A 14 4.59 -2.87 -2.98
C SER A 14 5.84 -2.78 -3.85
N THR A 15 5.68 -2.59 -5.17
CA THR A 15 6.81 -2.36 -6.09
C THR A 15 7.55 -1.07 -5.76
N LEU A 16 6.82 0.04 -5.58
CA LEU A 16 7.42 1.33 -5.22
C LEU A 16 8.06 1.28 -3.82
N ALA A 17 7.40 0.67 -2.84
CA ALA A 17 7.89 0.50 -1.47
C ALA A 17 9.21 -0.28 -1.45
N ASN A 18 9.25 -1.43 -2.12
CA ASN A 18 10.45 -2.27 -2.19
C ASN A 18 11.61 -1.56 -2.90
N TRP A 19 11.31 -0.83 -3.98
CA TRP A 19 12.33 -0.05 -4.68
C TRP A 19 12.91 1.06 -3.78
N LEU A 20 12.05 1.83 -3.09
CA LEU A 20 12.48 2.87 -2.15
C LEU A 20 13.28 2.28 -0.99
N ALA A 21 12.86 1.12 -0.48
CA ALA A 21 13.53 0.42 0.59
C ALA A 21 14.94 -0.03 0.20
N GLN A 22 15.09 -0.60 -1.00
CA GLN A 22 16.41 -0.97 -1.53
C GLN A 22 17.28 0.25 -1.80
N ALA A 23 16.72 1.29 -2.42
CA ALA A 23 17.47 2.49 -2.80
C ALA A 23 17.95 3.30 -1.59
N ALA A 24 17.19 3.32 -0.48
CA ALA A 24 17.47 4.15 0.68
C ALA A 24 17.79 3.36 1.97
N GLY A 25 17.76 2.03 1.96
CA GLY A 25 17.94 1.20 3.17
C GLY A 25 16.84 1.41 4.20
N LEU A 26 15.57 1.32 3.78
CA LEU A 26 14.41 1.50 4.66
C LEU A 26 13.90 0.15 5.19
N ALA A 27 13.43 0.11 6.44
CA ALA A 27 12.59 -0.98 6.89
C ALA A 27 11.25 -0.95 6.13
N VAL A 28 10.66 -2.11 5.86
CA VAL A 28 9.40 -2.24 5.11
C VAL A 28 8.33 -2.84 5.99
N LEU A 29 7.13 -2.25 5.98
CA LEU A 29 5.92 -2.85 6.51
C LEU A 29 4.85 -2.94 5.42
N ASP A 30 4.50 -4.16 5.04
CA ASP A 30 3.27 -4.46 4.29
C ASP A 30 2.11 -4.50 5.29
N LEU A 31 1.11 -3.63 5.14
CA LEU A 31 -0.01 -3.57 6.06
C LEU A 31 -0.90 -4.82 6.04
N ASP A 32 -0.85 -5.65 4.97
CA ASP A 32 -1.50 -6.95 4.99
C ASP A 32 -0.93 -7.83 6.12
N SER A 33 0.34 -7.66 6.52
CA SER A 33 0.96 -8.47 7.59
C SER A 33 0.43 -8.18 9.00
N VAL A 34 -0.29 -7.06 9.20
CA VAL A 34 -0.83 -6.65 10.51
C VAL A 34 -2.36 -6.57 10.51
N ALA A 35 -3.00 -6.50 9.34
CA ALA A 35 -4.44 -6.35 9.20
C ALA A 35 -5.24 -7.63 9.53
N TRP A 36 -4.59 -8.80 9.47
CA TRP A 36 -5.24 -10.11 9.64
C TRP A 36 -4.75 -10.81 10.91
N GLU A 37 -5.61 -11.64 11.52
CA GLU A 37 -5.21 -12.50 12.63
C GLU A 37 -4.15 -13.52 12.18
N PRO A 38 -3.07 -13.73 12.96
CA PRO A 38 -2.10 -14.78 12.68
C PRO A 38 -2.79 -16.14 12.56
N ASP A 39 -2.38 -16.91 11.55
CA ASP A 39 -2.87 -18.27 11.28
C ASP A 39 -4.38 -18.37 10.96
N GLN A 40 -5.08 -17.24 10.81
CA GLN A 40 -6.51 -17.18 10.46
C GLN A 40 -6.73 -16.25 9.25
N PRO A 41 -6.49 -16.75 8.02
CA PRO A 41 -6.70 -15.97 6.80
C PRO A 41 -8.12 -15.40 6.74
N ALA A 42 -8.24 -14.15 6.29
CA ALA A 42 -9.51 -13.43 6.13
C ALA A 42 -10.27 -13.10 7.43
N VAL A 43 -9.68 -13.34 8.61
CA VAL A 43 -10.20 -12.80 9.88
C VAL A 43 -9.50 -11.47 10.14
N ALA A 44 -10.24 -10.37 9.95
CA ALA A 44 -9.73 -9.04 10.24
C ALA A 44 -9.38 -8.92 11.72
N ARG A 45 -8.17 -8.46 11.99
CA ARG A 45 -7.71 -8.19 13.34
C ARG A 45 -8.45 -6.97 13.90
N ALA A 46 -8.59 -6.90 15.23
CA ALA A 46 -9.15 -5.71 15.85
C ALA A 46 -8.31 -4.48 15.46
N SER A 47 -8.97 -3.45 14.90
CA SER A 47 -8.32 -2.25 14.35
C SER A 47 -7.30 -1.63 15.32
N ALA A 48 -7.65 -1.49 16.60
CA ALA A 48 -6.74 -0.97 17.63
C ALA A 48 -5.44 -1.78 17.80
N LEU A 49 -5.48 -3.10 17.59
CA LEU A 49 -4.28 -3.95 17.66
C LEU A 49 -3.42 -3.79 16.40
N ALA A 50 -4.03 -3.71 15.22
CA ALA A 50 -3.31 -3.46 13.98
C ALA A 50 -2.66 -2.06 13.96
N GLU A 51 -3.37 -1.03 14.42
CA GLU A 51 -2.84 0.34 14.60
C GLU A 51 -1.67 0.38 15.59
N ALA A 52 -1.75 -0.39 16.68
CA ALA A 52 -0.68 -0.51 17.66
C ALA A 52 0.58 -1.15 17.04
N ASP A 53 0.42 -2.16 16.18
CA ASP A 53 1.55 -2.79 15.48
C ASP A 53 2.19 -1.86 14.45
N VAL A 54 1.40 -1.06 13.72
CA VAL A 54 1.93 0.01 12.86
C VAL A 54 2.74 1.00 13.69
N SER A 55 2.19 1.47 14.80
CA SER A 55 2.87 2.43 15.70
C SER A 55 4.16 1.85 16.28
N LYS A 56 4.15 0.56 16.65
CA LYS A 56 5.32 -0.16 17.14
C LYS A 56 6.42 -0.25 16.08
N PHE A 57 6.06 -0.61 14.84
CA PHE A 57 7.00 -0.63 13.71
C PHE A 57 7.61 0.76 13.47
N CYS A 58 6.77 1.80 13.39
CA CYS A 58 7.23 3.17 13.15
C CYS A 58 8.17 3.69 14.25
N ASN A 59 8.00 3.27 15.50
CA ASN A 59 8.89 3.59 16.63
C ASN A 59 10.19 2.79 16.61
N ALA A 60 10.14 1.52 16.23
CA ALA A 60 11.31 0.64 16.20
C ALA A 60 12.33 1.02 15.13
N HIS A 61 11.90 1.71 14.07
CA HIS A 61 12.73 2.07 12.94
C HIS A 61 12.83 3.60 12.76
N ALA A 62 14.05 4.14 12.73
CA ALA A 62 14.25 5.56 12.42
C ALA A 62 13.92 5.91 10.96
N ARG A 63 14.04 4.92 10.06
CA ARG A 63 13.79 5.04 8.62
C ARG A 63 12.97 3.86 8.12
N TRP A 64 11.85 4.15 7.46
CA TRP A 64 10.92 3.13 7.02
C TRP A 64 10.08 3.56 5.83
N VAL A 65 9.55 2.57 5.14
CA VAL A 65 8.40 2.68 4.24
C VAL A 65 7.34 1.69 4.71
N LEU A 66 6.10 2.14 4.74
CA LEU A 66 4.95 1.26 4.94
C LEU A 66 3.95 1.48 3.82
N GLU A 67 3.21 0.43 3.47
CA GLU A 67 2.33 0.45 2.31
C GLU A 67 1.10 -0.42 2.51
N GLY A 68 -0.03 0.02 1.94
CA GLY A 68 -1.25 -0.77 1.95
C GLY A 68 -2.48 0.00 1.45
N CYS A 69 -3.64 -0.64 1.53
CA CYS A 69 -4.92 -0.05 1.14
C CYS A 69 -5.83 0.29 2.33
N TYR A 70 -5.36 0.16 3.57
CA TYR A 70 -6.14 0.41 4.79
C TYR A 70 -5.92 1.85 5.26
N ALA A 71 -6.87 2.75 4.97
CA ALA A 71 -6.72 4.18 5.30
C ALA A 71 -6.49 4.43 6.80
N ASP A 72 -7.23 3.74 7.65
CA ASP A 72 -7.11 3.77 9.11
C ASP A 72 -5.69 3.39 9.59
N LEU A 73 -5.13 2.30 9.05
CA LEU A 73 -3.78 1.87 9.41
C LEU A 73 -2.70 2.82 8.89
N ILE A 74 -2.91 3.45 7.72
CA ILE A 74 -2.03 4.51 7.22
C ILE A 74 -2.08 5.74 8.14
N GLU A 75 -3.29 6.12 8.60
CA GLU A 75 -3.48 7.25 9.51
C GLU A 75 -2.75 7.07 10.85
N ALA A 76 -2.63 5.84 11.36
CA ALA A 76 -1.85 5.55 12.56
C ALA A 76 -0.37 5.99 12.44
N ALA A 77 0.15 6.08 11.21
CA ALA A 77 1.51 6.53 10.94
C ALA A 77 1.67 8.07 10.85
N PHE A 78 0.57 8.84 10.80
CA PHE A 78 0.63 10.29 10.57
C PHE A 78 1.36 11.06 11.67
N GLN A 79 1.30 10.60 12.91
CA GLN A 79 2.03 11.19 14.03
C GLN A 79 3.56 11.22 13.82
N PHE A 80 4.08 10.34 12.96
CA PHE A 80 5.51 10.27 12.61
C PHE A 80 5.90 11.16 11.42
N GLN A 81 4.92 11.90 10.87
CA GLN A 81 5.06 12.85 9.76
C GLN A 81 5.76 12.25 8.52
N PRO A 82 5.29 11.12 7.96
CA PRO A 82 5.85 10.57 6.73
C PRO A 82 5.63 11.48 5.52
N LEU A 83 6.39 11.26 4.45
CA LEU A 83 5.89 11.60 3.12
C LEU A 83 4.73 10.65 2.79
N LEU A 84 3.52 11.18 2.65
CA LEU A 84 2.36 10.40 2.21
C LEU A 84 2.29 10.39 0.68
N ILE A 85 2.37 9.19 0.09
CA ILE A 85 2.22 8.98 -1.35
C ILE A 85 0.88 8.29 -1.57
N PHE A 86 -0.05 8.96 -2.24
CA PHE A 86 -1.28 8.32 -2.72
C PHE A 86 -1.09 7.89 -4.18
N LEU A 87 -0.89 6.59 -4.39
CA LEU A 87 -0.68 5.99 -5.70
C LEU A 87 -2.03 5.58 -6.30
N ASN A 88 -2.55 6.44 -7.18
CA ASN A 88 -3.90 6.38 -7.75
C ASN A 88 -3.87 6.39 -9.31
N PRO A 89 -3.28 5.37 -9.96
CA PRO A 89 -3.12 5.35 -11.42
C PRO A 89 -4.40 5.05 -12.20
N GLY A 90 -5.53 4.83 -11.51
CA GLY A 90 -6.81 4.50 -12.14
C GLY A 90 -7.06 3.00 -12.34
N LEU A 91 -8.30 2.69 -12.71
CA LEU A 91 -8.84 1.33 -12.78
C LEU A 91 -8.11 0.49 -13.82
N GLU A 92 -7.84 1.06 -14.99
CA GLU A 92 -7.22 0.35 -16.11
C GLU A 92 -5.81 -0.13 -15.74
N SER A 93 -4.98 0.75 -15.15
CA SER A 93 -3.64 0.38 -14.71
C SER A 93 -3.68 -0.69 -13.61
N CYS A 94 -4.54 -0.52 -12.60
CA CYS A 94 -4.67 -1.50 -11.52
C CYS A 94 -5.11 -2.88 -12.05
N THR A 95 -6.10 -2.91 -12.94
CA THR A 95 -6.60 -4.12 -13.60
C THR A 95 -5.50 -4.76 -14.44
N GLY A 96 -4.80 -3.98 -15.26
CA GLY A 96 -3.70 -4.46 -16.09
C GLY A 96 -2.58 -5.09 -15.27
N HIS A 97 -2.23 -4.50 -14.13
CA HIS A 97 -1.25 -5.09 -13.22
C HIS A 97 -1.73 -6.39 -12.57
N CYS A 98 -3.00 -6.48 -12.17
CA CYS A 98 -3.56 -7.72 -11.63
C CYS A 98 -3.57 -8.86 -12.66
N LEU A 99 -3.91 -8.55 -13.92
CA LEU A 99 -3.90 -9.52 -15.02
C LEU A 99 -2.49 -10.04 -15.37
N ASN A 100 -1.49 -9.17 -15.27
CA ASN A 100 -0.09 -9.50 -15.58
C ASN A 100 0.73 -9.88 -14.34
N ARG A 101 0.09 -10.11 -13.20
CA ARG A 101 0.78 -10.38 -11.94
C ARG A 101 1.53 -11.72 -12.04
N PRO A 102 2.86 -11.75 -11.78
CA PRO A 102 3.59 -13.01 -11.70
C PRO A 102 3.07 -13.85 -10.53
N TRP A 103 3.45 -15.12 -10.50
CA TRP A 103 3.16 -15.97 -9.34
C TRP A 103 3.83 -15.41 -8.08
N GLU A 104 3.05 -15.30 -7.01
CA GLU A 104 3.50 -14.85 -5.70
C GLU A 104 3.65 -16.03 -4.74
N PRO A 105 4.83 -16.69 -4.68
CA PRO A 105 5.03 -17.89 -3.86
C PRO A 105 4.88 -17.65 -2.36
N HIS A 106 4.94 -16.39 -1.93
CA HIS A 106 4.70 -16.00 -0.54
C HIS A 106 3.21 -15.86 -0.18
N LYS A 107 2.31 -15.81 -1.18
CA LYS A 107 0.84 -15.72 -0.98
C LYS A 107 0.10 -16.99 -1.42
N TYR A 108 0.59 -17.68 -2.45
CA TYR A 108 -0.08 -18.82 -3.06
C TYR A 108 0.88 -19.98 -3.31
N ARG A 109 0.40 -21.22 -3.17
CA ARG A 109 1.22 -22.42 -3.39
C ARG A 109 1.55 -22.65 -4.86
N SER A 110 0.72 -22.14 -5.77
CA SER A 110 0.96 -22.21 -7.22
C SER A 110 0.31 -21.05 -7.98
N LYS A 111 0.67 -20.90 -9.26
CA LYS A 111 0.06 -19.91 -10.15
C LYS A 111 -1.43 -20.19 -10.38
N GLU A 112 -1.82 -21.45 -10.43
CA GLU A 112 -3.22 -21.88 -10.60
C GLU A 112 -4.08 -21.47 -9.40
N GLU A 113 -3.56 -21.64 -8.16
CA GLU A 113 -4.25 -21.19 -6.94
C GLU A 113 -4.42 -19.67 -6.89
N GLN A 114 -3.40 -18.92 -7.34
CA GLN A 114 -3.49 -17.47 -7.50
C GLN A 114 -4.54 -17.08 -8.54
N ASP A 115 -4.52 -17.74 -9.70
CA ASP A 115 -5.42 -17.43 -10.82
C ASP A 115 -6.88 -17.77 -10.51
N ALA A 116 -7.13 -18.76 -9.66
CA ALA A 116 -8.47 -19.06 -9.14
C ALA A 116 -9.10 -17.87 -8.40
N ASN A 117 -8.28 -17.00 -7.80
CA ASN A 117 -8.71 -15.79 -7.09
C ASN A 117 -8.80 -14.54 -7.99
N LEU A 118 -8.34 -14.61 -9.24
CA LEU A 118 -8.23 -13.45 -10.13
C LEU A 118 -9.57 -12.74 -10.36
N ARG A 119 -10.65 -13.48 -10.60
CA ARG A 119 -11.98 -12.88 -10.81
C ARG A 119 -12.42 -12.07 -9.59
N PHE A 120 -12.25 -12.60 -8.39
CA PHE A 120 -12.56 -11.90 -7.15
C PHE A 120 -11.69 -10.65 -7.00
N LEU A 121 -10.38 -10.77 -7.25
CA LEU A 121 -9.45 -9.65 -7.20
C LEU A 121 -9.84 -8.53 -8.18
N LEU A 122 -10.27 -8.85 -9.40
CA LEU A 122 -10.69 -7.83 -10.38
C LEU A 122 -11.98 -7.11 -9.93
N SER A 123 -12.95 -7.84 -9.37
CA SER A 123 -14.13 -7.21 -8.73
C SER A 123 -13.69 -6.31 -7.57
N TRP A 124 -12.75 -6.80 -6.76
CA TRP A 124 -12.21 -6.04 -5.64
C TRP A 124 -11.49 -4.76 -6.09
N VAL A 125 -10.77 -4.79 -7.21
CA VAL A 125 -10.13 -3.59 -7.76
C VAL A 125 -11.17 -2.62 -8.33
N ALA A 126 -12.22 -3.12 -8.96
CA ALA A 126 -13.27 -2.33 -9.59
C ALA A 126 -14.18 -1.62 -8.57
N GLU A 127 -14.62 -2.30 -7.52
CA GLU A 127 -15.52 -1.65 -6.55
C GLU A 127 -14.78 -0.68 -5.62
N TYR A 128 -13.44 -0.58 -5.67
CA TYR A 128 -12.67 0.44 -4.95
C TYR A 128 -13.26 1.85 -5.10
N TYR A 129 -13.79 2.16 -6.28
CA TYR A 129 -14.34 3.46 -6.65
C TYR A 129 -15.76 3.72 -6.10
N THR A 130 -16.45 2.68 -5.62
CA THR A 130 -17.87 2.77 -5.22
C THR A 130 -18.18 2.18 -3.85
N ARG A 131 -17.30 1.33 -3.29
CA ARG A 131 -17.46 0.74 -1.96
C ARG A 131 -17.24 1.76 -0.86
N ASP A 132 -17.75 1.43 0.31
CA ASP A 132 -17.44 2.13 1.55
C ASP A 132 -16.30 1.42 2.32
N GLY A 133 -15.88 2.05 3.42
CA GLY A 133 -14.89 1.51 4.34
C GLY A 133 -13.46 1.95 4.05
N PRO A 134 -12.49 1.54 4.90
CA PRO A 134 -11.11 2.06 4.88
C PRO A 134 -10.32 1.71 3.61
N MET A 135 -10.81 0.76 2.82
CA MET A 135 -10.21 0.32 1.56
C MET A 135 -10.90 0.88 0.31
N SER A 136 -11.62 1.99 0.44
CA SER A 136 -12.28 2.68 -0.67
C SER A 136 -11.50 3.91 -1.16
N LEU A 137 -11.81 4.36 -2.37
CA LEU A 137 -11.31 5.63 -2.90
C LEU A 137 -11.70 6.80 -1.98
N GLY A 138 -12.96 6.82 -1.52
CA GLY A 138 -13.45 7.88 -0.64
C GLY A 138 -12.66 7.97 0.66
N ALA A 139 -12.34 6.83 1.29
CA ALA A 139 -11.50 6.81 2.49
C ALA A 139 -10.06 7.24 2.19
N HIS A 140 -9.50 6.83 1.04
CA HIS A 140 -8.12 7.20 0.67
C HIS A 140 -8.01 8.71 0.40
N GLN A 141 -8.98 9.28 -0.30
CA GLN A 141 -9.08 10.72 -0.52
C GLN A 141 -9.23 11.48 0.79
N ALA A 142 -10.13 11.03 1.68
CA ALA A 142 -10.32 11.66 2.98
C ALA A 142 -9.04 11.65 3.84
N ALA A 143 -8.36 10.51 3.91
CA ALA A 143 -7.08 10.40 4.63
C ALA A 143 -6.01 11.31 4.02
N PHE A 144 -5.90 11.34 2.69
CA PHE A 144 -4.98 12.20 1.98
C PHE A 144 -5.26 13.70 2.23
N GLU A 145 -6.52 14.12 2.15
CA GLU A 145 -6.94 15.50 2.39
C GLU A 145 -6.66 15.94 3.83
N ARG A 146 -6.99 15.09 4.81
CA ARG A 146 -6.84 15.37 6.23
C ARG A 146 -5.38 15.43 6.68
N TYR A 147 -4.49 14.73 5.99
CA TYR A 147 -3.07 14.75 6.31
C TYR A 147 -2.43 16.12 6.01
N LEU A 148 -1.82 16.75 7.03
CA LEU A 148 -1.22 18.09 6.91
C LEU A 148 0.28 18.07 6.59
N GLY A 149 0.90 16.90 6.60
CA GLY A 149 2.33 16.75 6.29
C GLY A 149 2.62 16.77 4.79
N ARG A 150 3.87 16.46 4.44
CA ARG A 150 4.30 16.35 3.03
C ARG A 150 3.50 15.23 2.35
N LYS A 151 2.82 15.54 1.26
CA LYS A 151 1.99 14.58 0.52
C LYS A 151 2.02 14.79 -0.98
N VAL A 152 1.84 13.72 -1.74
CA VAL A 152 1.74 13.72 -3.21
C VAL A 152 0.73 12.66 -3.67
N GLU A 153 -0.14 13.02 -4.62
CA GLU A 153 -0.98 12.07 -5.35
C GLU A 153 -0.35 11.80 -6.71
N LEU A 154 -0.11 10.52 -7.04
CA LEU A 154 0.35 10.09 -8.35
C LEU A 154 -0.82 9.48 -9.12
N ARG A 155 -1.17 10.09 -10.24
CA ARG A 155 -2.22 9.59 -11.16
C ARG A 155 -1.68 8.68 -12.27
N HIS A 156 -0.44 8.23 -12.12
CA HIS A 156 0.23 7.30 -13.00
C HIS A 156 1.19 6.45 -12.18
N VAL A 157 1.65 5.35 -12.76
CA VAL A 157 2.67 4.50 -12.15
C VAL A 157 4.03 5.12 -12.45
N PRO A 158 4.84 5.48 -11.45
CA PRO A 158 6.13 6.11 -11.71
C PRO A 158 7.11 5.11 -12.33
N GLN A 159 7.98 5.59 -13.22
CA GLN A 159 9.08 4.82 -13.77
C GLN A 159 10.18 4.67 -12.71
N LEU A 160 10.74 3.46 -12.59
CA LEU A 160 11.78 3.12 -11.61
C LEU A 160 13.12 2.72 -12.26
N ASN A 161 13.17 2.64 -13.59
CA ASN A 161 14.38 2.34 -14.36
C ASN A 161 14.35 2.97 -15.78
N PRO A 162 15.08 4.07 -16.02
CA PRO A 162 15.64 4.94 -14.99
C PRO A 162 14.51 5.55 -14.12
N PRO A 163 14.76 5.89 -12.85
CA PRO A 163 13.71 6.43 -11.99
C PRO A 163 13.30 7.84 -12.39
N ASP A 164 12.00 8.15 -12.30
CA ASP A 164 11.49 9.50 -12.50
C ASP A 164 12.13 10.50 -11.53
N ALA A 165 12.29 11.75 -11.98
CA ALA A 165 12.93 12.80 -11.19
C ALA A 165 12.23 13.05 -9.85
N GLU A 166 10.90 12.90 -9.80
CA GLU A 166 10.13 13.01 -8.55
C GLU A 166 10.44 11.89 -7.55
N VAL A 167 10.61 10.65 -8.03
CA VAL A 167 10.97 9.50 -7.20
C VAL A 167 12.36 9.71 -6.61
N LEU A 168 13.32 10.19 -7.42
CA LEU A 168 14.65 10.56 -6.95
C LEU A 168 14.63 11.72 -5.94
N ALA A 169 13.68 12.65 -6.06
CA ALA A 169 13.55 13.76 -5.13
C ALA A 169 13.10 13.30 -3.73
N TRP A 170 12.37 12.19 -3.61
CA TRP A 170 11.99 11.62 -2.32
C TRP A 170 13.13 10.95 -1.57
N LEU A 171 14.20 10.58 -2.29
CA LEU A 171 15.40 9.97 -1.70
C LEU A 171 16.34 10.98 -1.01
N ARG A 172 16.10 12.29 -1.21
CA ARG A 172 16.93 13.38 -0.68
C ARG A 172 16.48 13.83 0.70
#